data_AF-A0AA36GYX1-F1
#
_entry.id   AF-A0AA36GYX1-F1
#
_cell.length_a   1.000
_cell.length_b   1.000
_cell.length_c   1.000
_cell.angle_alpha   90.00
_cell.angle_beta   90.00
_cell.angle_gamma   90.00
#
_symmetry.space_group_name_H-M   'P 1'
#
loop_
_entity.id
_entity.type
_entity.pdbx_description
1 polymer ?
#
loop_
_entity_poly.entity_id
_entity_poly.type
_entity_poly.pdbx_seq_one_letter_code
_entity_poly.pdbx_strand_id
1 'polypeptide(L)'
;MTAINKMMDDIKYKAQILARTNKVMSAISDNALVGISVGILVGLAFVLVPLIIIFIQSGVIGAALAGSCKTENLGIEKIVANIISNPNIRFVLLCGTEVKGHLSGQSIEAMHSNGVEGGKIVGSKGAIPFLENLTAEHIKRFQEQVEIVNIMESEDLGVIGAKINELKSRDPGAFGADPIVVQISEGEEGGNDAGTVATSNPQILEIEKRLDAIEKKIEFTDAEVAMRVGRKIGRDIGILYGLVVGNYHFPGATMFKFEKEQQVFDFNGTKIGGQPGEYPRVMSPSIFYNKHEIVLNDKTGEIDKAKAEALWNRCQELTDITGNHFFLQILAEHGEAFESYFNWFDSVDNKTAFLMDSSAPEALVHATKYVTEVGLADRAIYNSINGSILPENIQALKESDVNAAIVLAFNPGDPTVAGREKALVEGGVAGQAKGMLQIAEECGITRPILDSAATPLGLGAFGSMREILAYGYKNKPLLLEQMSHHHFGGIEGIRQAAWSSPDIGCNIMAMTLGADLIMYGPIENMEGAATASAFCDIVLAEALKDFGGTPGVTDGPD
;
A
#
# COMPACT_ATOMS: atom_id res chain seq x y z
N MET A 1 23.21 -58.01 31.30
CA MET A 1 22.49 -57.95 30.00
C MET A 1 21.72 -56.63 29.79
N THR A 2 21.04 -56.09 30.80
CA THR A 2 20.21 -54.87 30.67
C THR A 2 20.98 -53.61 30.26
N ALA A 3 22.18 -53.39 30.79
CA ALA A 3 23.02 -52.24 30.43
C ALA A 3 23.55 -52.32 28.98
N ILE A 4 23.89 -53.53 28.51
CA ILE A 4 24.36 -53.77 27.14
C ILE A 4 23.21 -53.54 26.14
N ASN A 5 22.00 -54.01 26.46
CA ASN A 5 20.83 -53.75 25.61
C ASN A 5 20.51 -52.26 25.51
N LYS A 6 20.54 -51.53 26.63
CA LYS A 6 20.29 -50.08 26.64
C LYS A 6 21.34 -49.30 25.83
N MET A 7 22.60 -49.75 25.88
CA MET A 7 23.68 -49.16 25.08
C MET A 7 23.53 -49.49 23.59
N MET A 8 23.11 -50.72 23.24
CA MET A 8 22.83 -51.12 21.87
C MET A 8 21.62 -50.37 21.27
N ASP A 9 20.58 -50.11 22.06
CA ASP A 9 19.42 -49.36 21.61
C ASP A 9 19.78 -47.88 21.37
N ASP A 10 20.61 -47.29 22.23
CA ASP A 10 21.10 -45.92 22.05
C ASP A 10 22.01 -45.80 20.81
N ILE A 11 22.85 -46.81 20.54
CA ILE A 11 23.66 -46.89 19.32
C ILE A 11 22.77 -47.03 18.08
N LYS A 12 21.73 -47.87 18.11
CA LYS A 12 20.77 -48.03 17.01
C LYS A 12 20.01 -46.73 16.74
N TYR A 13 19.56 -46.06 17.79
CA TYR A 13 18.84 -44.79 17.68
C TYR A 13 19.73 -43.70 17.07
N LYS A 14 20.97 -43.57 17.54
CA LYS A 14 21.95 -42.62 16.99
C LYS A 14 22.30 -42.94 15.53
N ALA A 15 22.46 -44.21 15.17
CA ALA A 15 22.69 -44.62 13.79
C ALA A 15 21.51 -44.29 12.86
N GLN A 16 20.27 -44.44 13.35
CA GLN A 16 19.06 -44.06 12.60
C GLN A 16 18.94 -42.56 12.40
N ILE A 17 19.28 -41.73 13.39
CA ILE A 17 19.31 -40.28 13.23
C ILE A 17 20.36 -39.86 12.20
N LEU A 18 21.59 -40.41 12.29
CA LEU A 18 22.66 -40.13 11.33
C LEU A 18 22.27 -40.51 9.89
N ALA A 19 21.61 -41.66 9.71
CA ALA A 19 21.13 -42.09 8.39
C ALA A 19 20.03 -41.16 7.84
N ARG A 20 19.12 -40.67 8.70
CA ARG A 20 18.08 -39.70 8.30
C ARG A 20 18.67 -38.34 7.94
N THR A 21 19.59 -37.82 8.75
CA THR A 21 20.28 -36.55 8.48
C THR A 21 21.07 -36.58 7.18
N ASN A 22 21.79 -37.68 6.90
CA ASN A 22 22.50 -37.83 5.63
C ASN A 22 21.55 -37.87 4.43
N LYS A 23 20.36 -38.49 4.57
CA LYS A 23 19.36 -38.54 3.50
C LYS A 23 18.72 -37.17 3.25
N VAL A 24 18.50 -36.37 4.30
CA VAL A 24 18.02 -34.98 4.20
C VAL A 24 19.07 -34.08 3.56
N MET A 25 20.34 -34.20 3.98
CA MET A 25 21.45 -33.42 3.41
C MET A 25 21.67 -33.75 1.92
N SER A 26 21.57 -35.03 1.54
CA SER A 26 21.64 -35.47 0.13
C SER A 26 20.48 -34.92 -0.70
N ALA A 27 19.26 -34.89 -0.16
CA ALA A 27 18.09 -34.32 -0.84
C ALA A 27 18.20 -32.78 -1.02
N ILE A 28 18.85 -32.09 -0.08
CA ILE A 28 19.12 -30.65 -0.17
C ILE A 28 20.25 -30.39 -1.18
N SER A 29 21.30 -31.21 -1.21
CA SER A 29 22.43 -31.01 -2.14
C SER A 29 22.07 -31.26 -3.60
N ASP A 30 21.22 -32.25 -3.88
CA ASP A 30 20.85 -32.61 -5.26
C ASP A 30 19.94 -31.56 -5.93
N ASN A 31 19.21 -30.76 -5.13
CA ASN A 31 18.32 -29.70 -5.63
C ASN A 31 18.87 -28.28 -5.47
N ALA A 32 20.00 -28.08 -4.78
CA ALA A 32 20.56 -26.75 -4.55
C ALA A 32 21.01 -26.07 -5.86
N LEU A 33 21.63 -26.82 -6.78
CA LEU A 33 22.09 -26.26 -8.06
C LEU A 33 20.91 -25.86 -8.96
N VAL A 34 19.86 -26.67 -8.96
CA VAL A 34 18.61 -26.40 -9.71
C VAL A 34 17.89 -25.20 -9.09
N GLY A 35 17.77 -25.14 -7.76
CA GLY A 35 17.15 -24.01 -7.06
C GLY A 35 17.87 -22.68 -7.29
N ILE A 36 19.20 -22.67 -7.27
CA ILE A 36 20.01 -21.47 -7.58
C ILE A 36 19.85 -21.08 -9.06
N SER A 37 19.90 -22.04 -9.98
CA SER A 37 19.75 -21.77 -11.41
C SER A 37 18.37 -21.23 -11.76
N VAL A 38 17.31 -21.80 -11.16
CA VAL A 38 15.93 -21.31 -11.27
C VAL A 38 15.82 -19.92 -10.64
N GLY A 39 16.38 -19.70 -9.44
CA GLY A 39 16.36 -18.41 -8.77
C GLY A 39 17.05 -17.29 -9.58
N ILE A 40 18.17 -17.59 -10.24
CA ILE A 40 18.87 -16.64 -11.12
C ILE A 40 18.07 -16.35 -12.38
N LEU A 41 17.52 -17.38 -13.05
CA LEU A 41 16.69 -17.20 -14.24
C LEU A 41 15.42 -16.41 -13.95
N VAL A 42 14.79 -16.69 -12.81
CA VAL A 42 13.61 -16.01 -12.32
C VAL A 42 13.96 -14.55 -11.98
N GLY A 43 15.04 -14.31 -11.21
CA GLY A 43 15.52 -12.96 -10.91
C GLY A 43 15.88 -12.14 -12.16
N LEU A 44 16.51 -12.75 -13.16
CA LEU A 44 16.78 -12.13 -14.46
C LEU A 44 15.49 -11.78 -15.20
N ALA A 45 14.50 -12.66 -15.22
CA ALA A 45 13.20 -12.37 -15.82
C ALA A 45 12.48 -11.22 -15.08
N PHE A 46 12.55 -11.19 -13.74
CA PHE A 46 11.97 -10.12 -12.92
C PHE A 46 12.60 -8.75 -13.15
N VAL A 47 13.88 -8.68 -13.56
CA VAL A 47 14.54 -7.41 -13.89
C VAL A 47 14.37 -7.07 -15.38
N LEU A 48 14.56 -8.04 -16.27
CA LEU A 48 14.60 -7.80 -17.72
C LEU A 48 13.20 -7.58 -18.31
N VAL A 49 12.16 -8.26 -17.84
CA VAL A 49 10.80 -8.12 -18.41
C VAL A 49 10.21 -6.73 -18.15
N PRO A 50 10.26 -6.14 -16.95
CA PRO A 50 9.80 -4.77 -16.72
C PRO A 50 10.63 -3.75 -17.52
N LEU A 51 11.94 -3.94 -17.61
CA LEU A 51 12.83 -3.11 -18.42
C LEU A 51 12.43 -3.15 -19.90
N ILE A 52 12.21 -4.34 -20.44
CA ILE A 52 11.75 -4.55 -21.82
C ILE A 52 10.37 -3.91 -22.04
N ILE A 53 9.43 -4.04 -21.10
CA ILE A 53 8.09 -3.42 -21.19
C ILE A 53 8.17 -1.89 -21.17
N ILE A 54 9.02 -1.31 -20.31
CA ILE A 54 9.28 0.14 -20.28
C ILE A 54 9.84 0.62 -21.62
N PHE A 55 10.76 -0.14 -22.22
CA PHE A 55 11.32 0.13 -23.54
C PHE A 55 10.30 -0.05 -24.69
N ILE A 56 9.38 -1.01 -24.57
CA ILE A 56 8.31 -1.23 -25.55
C ILE A 56 7.29 -0.09 -25.49
N GLN A 57 6.93 0.38 -24.29
CA GLN A 57 5.92 1.42 -24.09
C GLN A 57 6.42 2.83 -24.42
N SER A 58 7.74 3.09 -24.38
CA SER A 58 8.32 4.37 -24.77
C SER A 58 8.43 4.58 -26.28
N GLY A 59 8.24 3.53 -27.09
CA GLY A 59 8.31 3.60 -28.56
C GLY A 59 9.73 3.74 -29.12
N VAL A 60 10.78 3.63 -28.28
CA VAL A 60 12.19 3.90 -28.66
C VAL A 60 13.06 2.64 -28.54
N ILE A 61 12.51 1.47 -28.90
CA ILE A 61 13.22 0.17 -28.84
C ILE A 61 14.49 0.25 -29.69
N GLY A 62 15.66 0.19 -29.04
CA GLY A 62 16.98 0.23 -29.70
C GLY A 62 17.84 1.45 -29.37
N ALA A 63 17.33 2.46 -28.65
CA ALA A 63 18.15 3.55 -28.13
C ALA A 63 18.79 3.19 -26.78
N ALA A 64 20.03 3.63 -26.56
CA ALA A 64 20.75 3.44 -25.30
C ALA A 64 20.29 4.42 -24.21
N LEU A 65 19.94 5.65 -24.61
CA LEU A 65 19.42 6.73 -23.78
C LEU A 65 18.32 7.45 -24.57
N ALA A 66 17.22 7.82 -23.91
CA ALA A 66 16.14 8.60 -24.50
C ALA A 66 15.57 9.54 -23.43
N GLY A 67 15.31 10.79 -23.81
CA GLY A 67 14.80 11.82 -22.90
C GLY A 67 14.58 13.12 -23.65
N SER A 68 13.86 14.05 -23.02
CA SER A 68 13.66 15.39 -23.57
C SER A 68 14.80 16.32 -23.16
N CYS A 69 15.30 17.12 -24.09
CA CYS A 69 16.26 18.19 -23.82
C CYS A 69 15.54 19.52 -23.95
N LYS A 70 15.46 20.29 -22.86
CA LYS A 70 14.66 21.53 -22.80
C LYS A 70 15.50 22.79 -22.81
N THR A 71 16.76 22.71 -22.39
CA THR A 71 17.65 23.86 -22.23
C THR A 71 18.96 23.62 -22.96
N GLU A 72 19.51 24.68 -23.55
CA GLU A 72 20.75 24.69 -24.33
C GLU A 72 22.02 24.87 -23.48
N ASN A 73 21.88 24.78 -22.15
CA ASN A 73 22.94 24.84 -21.14
C ASN A 73 23.03 23.48 -20.39
N LEU A 74 22.53 23.39 -19.15
CA LEU A 74 22.64 22.23 -18.26
C LEU A 74 22.10 20.94 -18.89
N GLY A 75 21.02 21.02 -19.68
CA GLY A 75 20.49 19.90 -20.43
C GLY A 75 21.50 19.29 -21.41
N ILE A 76 22.21 20.13 -22.16
CA ILE A 76 23.29 19.69 -23.08
C ILE A 76 24.48 19.14 -22.29
N GLU A 77 24.80 19.74 -21.14
CA GLU A 77 25.90 19.25 -20.31
C GLU A 77 25.67 17.83 -19.80
N LYS A 78 24.45 17.56 -19.32
CA LYS A 78 24.02 16.22 -18.89
C LYS A 78 24.09 15.22 -20.05
N ILE A 79 23.68 15.62 -21.26
CA ILE A 79 23.75 14.76 -22.47
C ILE A 79 25.20 14.40 -22.79
N VAL A 80 26.08 15.39 -22.88
CA VAL A 80 27.49 15.18 -23.21
C VAL A 80 28.16 14.31 -22.16
N ALA A 81 27.98 14.60 -20.87
CA ALA A 81 28.59 13.84 -19.78
C ALA A 81 28.17 12.36 -19.77
N ASN A 82 26.89 12.07 -20.06
CA ASN A 82 26.41 10.70 -20.15
C ASN A 82 26.93 9.96 -21.40
N ILE A 83 27.12 10.67 -22.52
CA ILE A 83 27.58 10.04 -23.76
C ILE A 83 29.08 9.74 -23.71
N ILE A 84 29.91 10.68 -23.28
CA ILE A 84 31.37 10.47 -23.25
C ILE A 84 31.81 9.48 -22.16
N SER A 85 30.94 9.19 -21.18
CA SER A 85 31.15 8.14 -20.18
C SER A 85 30.80 6.73 -20.69
N ASN A 86 30.24 6.60 -21.90
CA ASN A 86 29.99 5.31 -22.52
C ASN A 86 30.44 5.30 -24.00
N PRO A 87 31.64 4.76 -24.30
CA PRO A 87 32.17 4.69 -25.66
C PRO A 87 31.31 3.92 -26.68
N ASN A 88 30.32 3.14 -26.23
CA ASN A 88 29.40 2.42 -27.11
C ASN A 88 28.27 3.29 -27.67
N ILE A 89 28.06 4.50 -27.14
CA ILE A 89 27.06 5.43 -27.68
C ILE A 89 27.71 6.20 -28.83
N ARG A 90 27.26 5.90 -30.05
CA ARG A 90 27.87 6.38 -31.31
C ARG A 90 26.99 7.34 -32.12
N PHE A 91 25.72 7.50 -31.74
CA PHE A 91 24.77 8.35 -32.45
C PHE A 91 23.96 9.19 -31.47
N VAL A 92 23.60 10.40 -31.88
CA VAL A 92 22.60 11.24 -31.22
C VAL A 92 21.54 11.60 -32.24
N LEU A 93 20.30 11.17 -31.99
CA LEU A 93 19.16 11.44 -32.85
C LEU A 93 18.35 12.61 -32.29
N LEU A 94 18.29 13.72 -33.02
CA LEU A 94 17.47 14.88 -32.70
C LEU A 94 16.10 14.74 -33.35
N CYS A 95 15.04 14.82 -32.55
CA CYS A 95 13.64 14.70 -32.96
C CYS A 95 12.75 15.56 -32.05
N GLY A 96 11.49 15.78 -32.45
CA GLY A 96 10.55 16.68 -31.78
C GLY A 96 10.61 18.13 -32.27
N THR A 97 9.73 18.97 -31.73
CA THR A 97 9.63 20.41 -32.07
C THR A 97 10.44 21.29 -31.13
N GLU A 98 11.02 22.39 -31.64
CA GLU A 98 11.71 23.37 -30.79
C GLU A 98 10.75 24.44 -30.22
N VAL A 99 11.09 24.96 -29.04
CA VAL A 99 10.32 26.03 -28.38
C VAL A 99 11.00 27.37 -28.65
N LYS A 100 10.19 28.40 -28.95
CA LYS A 100 10.70 29.75 -29.24
C LYS A 100 11.56 30.27 -28.08
N GLY A 101 12.86 30.44 -28.33
CA GLY A 101 13.85 30.93 -27.37
C GLY A 101 14.79 29.85 -26.83
N HIS A 102 14.38 28.57 -26.84
CA HIS A 102 15.16 27.43 -26.36
C HIS A 102 15.33 26.42 -27.49
N LEU A 103 16.35 26.67 -28.31
CA LEU A 103 16.66 25.90 -29.51
C LEU A 103 17.71 24.84 -29.18
N SER A 104 17.35 23.90 -28.30
CA SER A 104 18.27 22.89 -27.78
C SER A 104 18.81 21.97 -28.87
N GLY A 105 17.99 21.55 -29.82
CA GLY A 105 18.42 20.69 -30.92
C GLY A 105 19.42 21.43 -31.83
N GLN A 106 19.10 22.67 -32.20
CA GLN A 106 19.99 23.53 -32.97
C GLN A 106 21.30 23.81 -32.22
N SER A 107 21.24 23.96 -30.90
CA SER A 107 22.42 24.19 -30.05
C SER A 107 23.32 22.95 -29.97
N ILE A 108 22.74 21.74 -29.91
CA ILE A 108 23.50 20.49 -29.98
C ILE A 108 24.23 20.36 -31.33
N GLU A 109 23.56 20.66 -32.44
CA GLU A 109 24.19 20.64 -33.78
C GLU A 109 25.32 21.67 -33.90
N ALA A 110 25.10 22.89 -33.40
CA ALA A 110 26.09 23.96 -33.41
C ALA A 110 27.30 23.60 -32.55
N MET A 111 27.08 23.04 -31.36
CA MET A 111 28.14 22.55 -30.48
C MET A 111 28.93 21.42 -31.14
N HIS A 112 28.25 20.45 -31.78
CA HIS A 112 28.92 19.37 -32.49
C HIS A 112 29.76 19.87 -33.67
N SER A 113 29.26 20.83 -34.43
CA SER A 113 29.95 21.33 -35.63
C SER A 113 31.09 22.32 -35.31
N ASN A 114 30.89 23.20 -34.32
CA ASN A 114 31.75 24.37 -34.11
C ASN A 114 32.43 24.41 -32.74
N GLY A 115 32.01 23.56 -31.80
CA GLY A 115 32.53 23.53 -30.45
C GLY A 115 32.10 24.72 -29.59
N VAL A 116 32.94 25.09 -28.63
CA VAL A 116 32.70 26.16 -27.66
C VAL A 116 33.86 27.16 -27.63
N GLU A 117 33.55 28.43 -27.40
CA GLU A 117 34.53 29.51 -27.19
C GLU A 117 34.18 30.25 -25.90
N GLY A 118 35.08 30.23 -24.91
CA GLY A 118 34.82 30.84 -23.59
C GLY A 118 33.59 30.27 -22.87
N GLY A 119 33.31 28.97 -23.06
CA GLY A 119 32.12 28.29 -22.53
C GLY A 119 30.86 28.45 -23.39
N LYS A 120 30.83 29.39 -24.35
CA LYS A 120 29.68 29.61 -25.22
C LYS A 120 29.69 28.65 -26.42
N ILE A 121 28.55 28.04 -26.74
CA ILE A 121 28.36 27.24 -27.96
C ILE A 121 28.42 28.15 -29.19
N VAL A 122 29.38 27.88 -30.08
CA VAL A 122 29.62 28.69 -31.26
C VAL A 122 28.54 28.42 -32.31
N GLY A 123 27.79 29.47 -32.68
CA GLY A 123 26.72 29.39 -33.69
C GLY A 123 25.35 28.94 -33.14
N SER A 124 25.20 28.79 -31.82
CA SER A 124 23.87 28.60 -31.21
C SER A 124 23.05 29.89 -31.27
N LYS A 125 21.75 29.74 -31.56
CA LYS A 125 20.71 30.77 -31.53
C LYS A 125 19.83 30.67 -30.28
N GLY A 126 20.16 29.76 -29.36
CA GLY A 126 19.52 29.67 -28.05
C GLY A 126 19.70 30.97 -27.25
N ALA A 127 18.82 31.18 -26.29
CA ALA A 127 18.85 32.35 -25.43
C ALA A 127 20.17 32.43 -24.63
N ILE A 128 20.61 31.30 -24.03
CA ILE A 128 21.80 31.26 -23.16
C ILE A 128 22.61 29.97 -23.37
N PRO A 129 23.35 29.87 -24.48
CA PRO A 129 24.03 28.63 -24.85
C PRO A 129 25.45 28.57 -24.23
N PHE A 130 25.55 28.57 -22.91
CA PHE A 130 26.81 28.47 -22.17
C PHE A 130 26.90 27.14 -21.43
N LEU A 131 28.06 26.50 -21.50
CA LEU A 131 28.42 25.26 -20.83
C LEU A 131 29.55 25.58 -19.83
N GLU A 132 29.25 25.51 -18.55
CA GLU A 132 30.13 25.88 -17.43
C GLU A 132 30.87 24.66 -16.86
N ASN A 133 30.23 23.49 -16.87
CA ASN A 133 30.75 22.24 -16.32
C ASN A 133 31.60 21.44 -17.33
N LEU A 134 31.60 21.84 -18.61
CA LEU A 134 32.29 21.11 -19.68
C LEU A 134 33.50 21.87 -20.22
N THR A 135 34.62 21.15 -20.35
CA THR A 135 35.84 21.67 -20.96
C THR A 135 35.82 21.46 -22.47
N ALA A 136 36.65 22.21 -23.20
CA ALA A 136 36.82 22.01 -24.64
C ALA A 136 37.26 20.58 -25.00
N GLU A 137 37.97 19.88 -24.10
CA GLU A 137 38.34 18.48 -24.29
C GLU A 137 37.11 17.54 -24.22
N HIS A 138 36.17 17.79 -23.31
CA HIS A 138 34.92 17.04 -23.23
C HIS A 138 34.08 17.23 -24.51
N ILE A 139 33.99 18.47 -25.00
CA ILE A 139 33.28 18.77 -26.24
C ILE A 139 33.96 18.11 -27.44
N LYS A 140 35.28 18.20 -27.55
CA LYS A 140 36.03 17.53 -28.62
C LYS A 140 35.84 16.02 -28.58
N ARG A 141 35.88 15.41 -27.39
CA ARG A 141 35.59 13.99 -27.20
C ARG A 141 34.20 13.63 -27.72
N PHE A 142 33.19 14.42 -27.37
CA PHE A 142 31.83 14.22 -27.86
C PHE A 142 31.75 14.32 -29.39
N GLN A 143 32.36 15.34 -29.98
CA GLN A 143 32.39 15.56 -31.44
C GLN A 143 32.98 14.37 -32.21
N GLU A 144 34.08 13.80 -31.70
CA GLU A 144 34.75 12.66 -32.32
C GLU A 144 33.98 11.34 -32.09
N GLN A 145 33.31 11.21 -30.94
CA GLN A 145 32.64 9.97 -30.55
C GLN A 145 31.33 9.72 -31.31
N VAL A 146 30.50 10.75 -31.49
CA VAL A 146 29.13 10.59 -32.02
C VAL A 146 28.90 11.25 -33.37
N GLU A 147 28.03 10.64 -34.17
CA GLU A 147 27.37 11.28 -35.32
C GLU A 147 26.03 11.88 -34.85
N ILE A 148 25.79 13.17 -35.14
CA ILE A 148 24.49 13.80 -34.94
C ILE A 148 23.62 13.54 -36.15
N VAL A 149 22.39 13.06 -35.92
CA VAL A 149 21.39 12.80 -36.95
C VAL A 149 20.14 13.59 -36.58
N ASN A 150 19.68 14.45 -37.48
CA ASN A 150 18.55 15.33 -37.20
C ASN A 150 17.35 14.99 -38.09
N ILE A 151 16.21 14.71 -37.46
CA ILE A 151 14.92 14.48 -38.11
C ILE A 151 13.82 15.42 -37.59
N MET A 152 14.21 16.48 -36.87
CA MET A 152 13.28 17.51 -36.39
C MET A 152 12.54 18.16 -37.59
N GLU A 153 11.27 18.53 -37.47
CA GLU A 153 10.41 18.53 -36.27
C GLU A 153 9.54 17.26 -36.11
N SER A 154 10.06 16.07 -36.42
CA SER A 154 9.27 14.83 -36.32
C SER A 154 9.02 14.37 -34.88
N GLU A 155 7.75 14.23 -34.49
CA GLU A 155 7.30 13.57 -33.25
C GLU A 155 6.70 12.16 -33.50
N ASP A 156 6.66 11.71 -34.75
CA ASP A 156 6.11 10.42 -35.13
C ASP A 156 7.03 9.26 -34.66
N LEU A 157 6.52 8.43 -33.76
CA LEU A 157 7.26 7.30 -33.18
C LEU A 157 7.65 6.23 -34.21
N GLY A 158 6.87 6.07 -35.29
CA GLY A 158 7.20 5.15 -36.39
C GLY A 158 8.41 5.65 -37.20
N VAL A 159 8.45 6.95 -37.50
CA VAL A 159 9.59 7.60 -38.18
C VAL A 159 10.84 7.56 -37.31
N ILE A 160 10.71 7.89 -36.02
CA ILE A 160 11.80 7.83 -35.04
C ILE A 160 12.34 6.40 -34.92
N GLY A 161 11.45 5.41 -34.75
CA GLY A 161 11.82 4.00 -34.66
C GLY A 161 12.51 3.47 -35.91
N ALA A 162 12.04 3.85 -37.11
CA ALA A 162 12.69 3.49 -38.37
C ALA A 162 14.11 4.06 -38.46
N LYS A 163 14.32 5.32 -38.04
CA LYS A 163 15.64 5.94 -38.02
C LYS A 163 16.58 5.28 -37.03
N ILE A 164 16.11 4.91 -35.85
CA ILE A 164 16.90 4.17 -34.85
C ILE A 164 17.39 2.83 -35.43
N ASN A 165 16.49 2.08 -36.10
CA ASN A 165 16.87 0.81 -36.72
C ASN A 165 17.91 0.98 -37.84
N GLU A 166 17.81 2.04 -38.64
CA GLU A 166 18.83 2.39 -39.63
C GLU A 166 20.19 2.67 -38.96
N LEU A 167 20.22 3.50 -37.91
CA LEU A 167 21.48 3.83 -37.20
C LEU A 167 22.11 2.61 -36.54
N LYS A 168 21.29 1.74 -35.95
CA LYS A 168 21.74 0.47 -35.39
C LYS A 168 22.41 -0.43 -36.43
N SER A 169 21.92 -0.43 -37.67
CA SER A 169 22.52 -1.19 -38.77
C SER A 169 23.88 -0.65 -39.22
N ARG A 170 24.21 0.60 -38.84
CA ARG A 170 25.45 1.33 -39.15
C ARG A 170 26.40 1.43 -37.96
N ASP A 171 26.17 0.66 -36.90
CA ASP A 171 26.97 0.73 -35.68
C ASP A 171 28.47 0.51 -35.96
N PRO A 172 29.33 1.54 -35.76
CA PRO A 172 30.77 1.43 -36.00
C PRO A 172 31.50 0.70 -34.85
N GLY A 173 30.79 0.25 -33.82
CA GLY A 173 31.35 -0.32 -32.60
C GLY A 173 31.82 0.75 -31.61
N ALA A 174 32.41 0.31 -30.49
CA ALA A 174 32.87 1.23 -29.44
C ALA A 174 33.91 2.24 -29.97
N PHE A 175 33.85 3.48 -29.48
CA PHE A 175 34.86 4.48 -29.78
C PHE A 175 36.19 4.10 -29.13
N GLY A 176 37.29 4.23 -29.88
CA GLY A 176 38.62 3.71 -29.54
C GLY A 176 39.37 4.48 -28.46
N ALA A 177 38.70 4.98 -27.42
CA ALA A 177 39.34 5.60 -26.27
C ALA A 177 38.45 5.50 -25.02
N ASP A 178 39.11 5.52 -23.85
CA ASP A 178 38.50 5.24 -22.55
C ASP A 178 37.33 6.17 -22.20
N PRO A 179 36.39 5.71 -21.34
CA PRO A 179 35.31 6.53 -20.81
C PRO A 179 35.82 7.77 -20.05
N ILE A 180 35.13 8.89 -20.20
CA ILE A 180 35.35 10.11 -19.41
C ILE A 180 34.13 10.34 -18.52
N VAL A 181 34.34 10.46 -17.21
CA VAL A 181 33.28 10.78 -16.24
C VAL A 181 33.42 12.23 -15.81
N VAL A 182 32.36 13.01 -16.01
CA VAL A 182 32.30 14.42 -15.61
C VAL A 182 31.26 14.58 -14.51
N GLN A 183 31.62 15.26 -13.43
CA GLN A 183 30.65 15.70 -12.43
C GLN A 183 30.05 17.02 -12.88
N ILE A 184 28.73 17.05 -13.02
CA ILE A 184 27.96 18.27 -13.27
C ILE A 184 27.57 18.82 -11.91
N SER A 185 28.13 19.98 -11.52
CA SER A 185 27.71 20.64 -10.28
C SER A 185 26.42 21.43 -10.52
N GLU A 186 25.36 21.06 -9.80
CA GLU A 186 24.16 21.89 -9.68
C GLU A 186 24.48 22.99 -8.66
N GLY A 187 24.70 24.22 -9.11
CA GLY A 187 25.13 25.30 -8.22
C GLY A 187 24.18 25.50 -7.03
N GLU A 188 24.67 25.24 -5.81
CA GLU A 188 24.11 25.82 -4.58
C GLU A 188 24.70 27.23 -4.38
N GLU A 189 23.86 28.17 -3.96
CA GLU A 189 24.23 29.56 -3.72
C GLU A 189 25.36 29.71 -2.67
N GLY A 190 26.41 30.47 -3.04
CA GLY A 190 27.00 31.48 -2.15
C GLY A 190 28.43 31.24 -1.64
N GLY A 191 29.39 32.02 -2.15
CA GLY A 191 30.63 32.37 -1.45
C GLY A 191 31.86 32.55 -2.36
N ASN A 192 32.38 33.79 -2.42
CA ASN A 192 33.64 34.27 -3.02
C ASN A 192 34.75 33.21 -3.20
N ASP A 193 35.58 33.18 -4.25
CA ASP A 193 36.25 34.30 -4.92
C ASP A 193 36.90 33.84 -6.26
N ALA A 194 37.06 34.79 -7.18
CA ALA A 194 38.03 34.87 -8.29
C ALA A 194 38.24 33.70 -9.29
N GLY A 195 37.74 33.89 -10.52
CA GLY A 195 38.15 33.16 -11.73
C GLY A 195 37.49 33.72 -12.99
N THR A 196 38.02 34.82 -13.52
CA THR A 196 37.63 35.54 -14.75
C THR A 196 36.92 34.74 -15.87
N VAL A 197 35.67 35.11 -16.17
CA VAL A 197 35.21 35.31 -17.56
C VAL A 197 34.48 36.65 -17.62
N ALA A 198 35.08 37.60 -18.33
CA ALA A 198 34.52 38.92 -18.56
C ALA A 198 33.37 38.83 -19.59
N THR A 199 32.39 39.73 -19.45
CA THR A 199 31.28 40.06 -20.38
C THR A 199 29.90 39.40 -20.22
N SER A 200 29.34 39.36 -19.00
CA SER A 200 27.89 39.09 -18.84
C SER A 200 27.15 40.32 -18.31
N ASN A 201 26.21 40.83 -19.12
CA ASN A 201 25.29 41.92 -18.76
C ASN A 201 24.40 41.46 -17.57
N PRO A 202 24.19 42.27 -16.52
CA PRO A 202 23.35 41.91 -15.36
C PRO A 202 21.94 41.39 -15.70
N GLN A 203 21.37 41.83 -16.83
CA GLN A 203 20.09 41.32 -17.32
C GLN A 203 20.17 39.86 -17.79
N ILE A 204 21.30 39.41 -18.33
CA ILE A 204 21.51 38.02 -18.76
C ILE A 204 21.56 37.11 -17.55
N LEU A 205 22.29 37.52 -16.50
CA LEU A 205 22.41 36.76 -15.25
C LEU A 205 21.05 36.57 -14.54
N GLU A 206 20.15 37.55 -14.65
CA GLU A 206 18.80 37.42 -14.09
C GLU A 206 17.88 36.55 -14.95
N ILE A 207 18.10 36.50 -16.26
CA ILE A 207 17.39 35.56 -17.15
C ILE A 207 17.87 34.14 -16.88
N GLU A 208 19.18 33.91 -16.66
CA GLU A 208 19.76 32.61 -16.24
C GLU A 208 19.04 32.06 -15.00
N LYS A 209 18.97 32.85 -13.93
CA LYS A 209 18.28 32.44 -12.69
C LYS A 209 16.81 32.09 -12.90
N ARG A 210 16.11 32.78 -13.80
CA ARG A 210 14.70 32.49 -14.11
C ARG A 210 14.54 31.22 -14.93
N LEU A 211 15.47 30.95 -15.84
CA LEU A 211 15.48 29.75 -16.67
C LEU A 211 15.81 28.50 -15.85
N ASP A 212 16.78 28.57 -14.95
CA ASP A 212 17.11 27.46 -14.05
C ASP A 212 15.93 27.12 -13.12
N ALA A 213 15.20 28.14 -12.66
CA ALA A 213 13.98 27.95 -11.86
C ALA A 213 12.83 27.31 -12.67
N ILE A 214 12.76 27.55 -13.98
CA ILE A 214 11.81 26.90 -14.88
C ILE A 214 12.24 25.46 -15.16
N GLU A 215 13.53 25.22 -15.41
CA GLU A 215 14.10 23.88 -15.62
C GLU A 215 13.79 22.97 -14.43
N LYS A 216 14.06 23.44 -13.21
CA LYS A 216 13.77 22.70 -11.98
C LYS A 216 12.28 22.34 -11.86
N LYS A 217 11.37 23.25 -12.21
CA LYS A 217 9.91 22.99 -12.20
C LYS A 217 9.48 21.98 -13.25
N ILE A 218 10.09 22.00 -14.43
CA ILE A 218 9.79 21.04 -15.51
C ILE A 218 10.30 19.64 -15.13
N GLU A 219 11.52 19.54 -14.60
CA GLU A 219 12.07 18.26 -14.11
C GLU A 219 11.20 17.64 -13.00
N PHE A 220 10.69 18.45 -12.06
CA PHE A 220 9.73 17.97 -11.06
C PHE A 220 8.43 17.44 -11.69
N THR A 221 7.93 18.11 -12.74
CA THR A 221 6.70 17.71 -13.43
C THR A 221 6.90 16.37 -14.16
N ASP A 222 8.02 16.20 -14.85
CA ASP A 222 8.36 14.94 -15.54
C ASP A 222 8.65 13.80 -14.55
N ALA A 223 9.28 14.09 -13.41
CA ALA A 223 9.45 13.13 -12.32
C ALA A 223 8.10 12.69 -11.75
N GLU A 224 7.12 13.59 -11.61
CA GLU A 224 5.76 13.23 -11.19
C GLU A 224 5.04 12.37 -12.22
N VAL A 225 5.16 12.67 -13.52
CA VAL A 225 4.60 11.86 -14.61
C VAL A 225 5.25 10.48 -14.63
N ALA A 226 6.58 10.40 -14.53
CA ALA A 226 7.32 9.14 -14.43
C ALA A 226 6.94 8.33 -13.19
N MET A 227 6.70 8.98 -12.04
CA MET A 227 6.19 8.31 -10.84
C MET A 227 4.75 7.82 -10.99
N ARG A 228 3.89 8.53 -11.72
CA ARG A 228 2.51 8.08 -12.03
C ARG A 228 2.54 6.87 -12.97
N VAL A 229 3.37 6.91 -14.01
CA VAL A 229 3.58 5.79 -14.93
C VAL A 229 4.21 4.61 -14.19
N GLY A 230 5.22 4.84 -13.36
CA GLY A 230 5.85 3.82 -12.50
C GLY A 230 4.89 3.20 -11.50
N ARG A 231 4.00 3.99 -10.87
CA ARG A 231 2.93 3.46 -10.00
C ARG A 231 1.92 2.62 -10.77
N LYS A 232 1.51 3.07 -11.96
CA LYS A 232 0.58 2.33 -12.82
C LYS A 232 1.20 0.99 -13.26
N ILE A 233 2.44 1.02 -13.75
CA ILE A 233 3.20 -0.18 -14.15
C ILE A 233 3.42 -1.10 -12.94
N GLY A 234 3.82 -0.57 -11.78
CA GLY A 234 4.01 -1.35 -10.56
C GLY A 234 2.73 -2.03 -10.08
N ARG A 235 1.57 -1.37 -10.20
CA ARG A 235 0.26 -1.95 -9.92
C ARG A 235 -0.08 -3.07 -10.91
N ASP A 236 0.05 -2.81 -12.21
CA ASP A 236 -0.32 -3.78 -13.25
C ASP A 236 0.61 -5.01 -13.22
N ILE A 237 1.90 -4.81 -12.90
CA ILE A 237 2.89 -5.87 -12.65
C ILE A 237 2.58 -6.62 -11.34
N GLY A 238 2.19 -5.92 -10.27
CA GLY A 238 1.78 -6.54 -9.00
C GLY A 238 0.57 -7.46 -9.15
N ILE A 239 -0.42 -7.04 -9.94
CA ILE A 239 -1.59 -7.85 -10.29
C ILE A 239 -1.17 -9.11 -11.07
N LEU A 240 -0.30 -8.96 -12.07
CA LEU A 240 0.22 -10.08 -12.86
C LEU A 240 1.02 -11.06 -11.99
N TYR A 241 1.87 -10.55 -11.08
CA TYR A 241 2.63 -11.39 -10.15
C TYR A 241 1.75 -12.09 -9.12
N GLY A 242 0.70 -11.43 -8.62
CA GLY A 242 -0.32 -12.07 -7.78
C GLY A 242 -0.98 -13.25 -8.50
N LEU A 243 -1.35 -13.06 -9.76
CA LEU A 243 -1.94 -14.12 -10.60
C LEU A 243 -0.95 -15.26 -10.89
N VAL A 244 0.31 -14.96 -11.20
CA VAL A 244 1.30 -16.01 -11.56
C VAL A 244 1.78 -16.78 -10.32
N VAL A 245 2.09 -16.09 -9.21
CA VAL A 245 2.53 -16.75 -7.97
C VAL A 245 1.39 -17.56 -7.36
N GLY A 246 0.16 -17.05 -7.41
CA GLY A 246 -1.05 -17.79 -7.01
C GLY A 246 -1.23 -19.10 -7.77
N ASN A 247 -0.90 -19.13 -9.07
CA ASN A 247 -1.03 -20.33 -9.90
C ASN A 247 0.12 -21.35 -9.76
N TYR A 248 1.33 -20.95 -9.35
CA TYR A 248 2.51 -21.84 -9.34
C TYR A 248 2.87 -22.43 -7.97
N HIS A 249 2.48 -21.81 -6.84
CA HIS A 249 2.82 -22.32 -5.50
C HIS A 249 1.75 -23.20 -4.86
N PHE A 250 0.53 -23.24 -5.41
CA PHE A 250 -0.55 -24.07 -4.90
C PHE A 250 -1.33 -24.75 -6.04
N PRO A 251 -0.83 -25.86 -6.60
CA PRO A 251 -1.62 -26.66 -7.53
C PRO A 251 -2.70 -27.41 -6.72
N GLY A 252 -3.77 -26.70 -6.35
CA GLY A 252 -4.90 -27.23 -5.57
C GLY A 252 -5.63 -26.21 -4.68
N ALA A 253 -4.97 -25.12 -4.25
CA ALA A 253 -5.63 -24.11 -3.42
C ALA A 253 -6.07 -22.92 -4.28
N THR A 254 -7.36 -22.91 -4.61
CA THR A 254 -8.04 -21.72 -5.13
C THR A 254 -7.99 -20.64 -4.04
N MET A 255 -7.05 -19.69 -4.13
CA MET A 255 -6.77 -18.67 -3.10
C MET A 255 -8.00 -17.85 -2.66
N PHE A 256 -9.06 -17.79 -3.48
CA PHE A 256 -10.25 -16.97 -3.26
C PHE A 256 -11.50 -17.74 -2.80
N LYS A 257 -11.42 -19.07 -2.63
CA LYS A 257 -12.53 -19.87 -2.13
C LYS A 257 -12.06 -20.73 -0.98
N PHE A 258 -12.67 -20.57 0.19
CA PHE A 258 -12.37 -21.43 1.32
C PHE A 258 -12.81 -22.87 1.02
N GLU A 259 -11.91 -23.83 1.23
CA GLU A 259 -12.18 -25.26 0.97
C GLU A 259 -13.27 -25.81 1.90
N LYS A 260 -13.35 -25.28 3.13
CA LYS A 260 -14.36 -25.66 4.11
C LYS A 260 -15.69 -24.95 3.81
N GLU A 261 -16.79 -25.66 3.99
CA GLU A 261 -18.13 -25.05 4.02
C GLU A 261 -18.18 -23.96 5.11
N GLN A 262 -18.57 -22.75 4.71
CA GLN A 262 -18.62 -21.58 5.59
C GLN A 262 -19.98 -21.51 6.28
N GLN A 263 -19.98 -21.04 7.52
CA GLN A 263 -21.21 -20.79 8.26
C GLN A 263 -21.73 -19.40 7.90
N VAL A 264 -23.04 -19.25 7.89
CA VAL A 264 -23.71 -17.96 7.70
C VAL A 264 -24.67 -17.77 8.87
N PHE A 265 -24.48 -16.69 9.62
CA PHE A 265 -25.34 -16.31 10.73
C PHE A 265 -26.31 -15.22 10.29
N ASP A 266 -27.54 -15.29 10.81
CA ASP A 266 -28.59 -14.32 10.55
C ASP A 266 -28.84 -13.48 11.80
N PHE A 267 -28.76 -12.16 11.62
CA PHE A 267 -29.09 -11.14 12.60
C PHE A 267 -30.25 -10.31 12.05
N ASN A 268 -31.45 -10.87 12.14
CA ASN A 268 -32.71 -10.23 11.74
C ASN A 268 -32.71 -9.71 10.30
N GLY A 269 -32.24 -10.54 9.37
CA GLY A 269 -32.11 -10.25 7.94
C GLY A 269 -30.69 -9.88 7.52
N THR A 270 -29.83 -9.42 8.44
CA THR A 270 -28.42 -9.14 8.13
C THR A 270 -27.60 -10.42 8.25
N LYS A 271 -27.02 -10.87 7.13
CA LYS A 271 -26.22 -12.09 7.06
C LYS A 271 -24.74 -11.79 7.30
N ILE A 272 -24.07 -12.61 8.10
CA ILE A 272 -22.61 -12.56 8.33
C ILE A 272 -22.02 -13.95 8.05
N GLY A 273 -20.92 -14.00 7.29
CA GLY A 273 -20.23 -15.23 6.94
C GLY A 273 -20.38 -15.58 5.46
N GLY A 274 -20.10 -16.85 5.13
CA GLY A 274 -20.14 -17.35 3.76
C GLY A 274 -18.78 -17.28 3.06
N GLN A 275 -18.77 -17.54 1.76
CA GLN A 275 -17.57 -17.37 0.94
C GLN A 275 -17.28 -15.87 0.71
N PRO A 276 -16.00 -15.48 0.48
CA PRO A 276 -15.68 -14.10 0.12
C PRO A 276 -16.51 -13.64 -1.09
N GLY A 277 -17.26 -12.55 -0.93
CA GLY A 277 -18.17 -12.02 -1.96
C GLY A 277 -19.57 -12.63 -1.98
N GLU A 278 -19.90 -13.55 -1.07
CA GLU A 278 -21.23 -14.18 -1.00
C GLU A 278 -22.26 -13.24 -0.36
N TYR A 279 -21.95 -12.68 0.80
CA TYR A 279 -22.76 -11.65 1.46
C TYR A 279 -21.97 -10.36 1.61
N PRO A 280 -22.62 -9.19 1.54
CA PRO A 280 -21.98 -7.91 1.88
C PRO A 280 -21.44 -7.99 3.30
N ARG A 281 -20.22 -7.50 3.50
CA ARG A 281 -19.66 -7.51 4.85
C ARG A 281 -20.36 -6.49 5.74
N VAL A 282 -20.34 -6.78 7.03
CA VAL A 282 -20.89 -5.90 8.05
C VAL A 282 -19.81 -4.99 8.62
N MET A 283 -20.13 -3.72 8.75
CA MET A 283 -19.25 -2.67 9.25
C MET A 283 -19.63 -2.33 10.68
N SER A 284 -18.67 -2.33 11.62
CA SER A 284 -18.96 -2.14 13.04
C SER A 284 -18.28 -0.88 13.59
N PRO A 285 -18.94 0.29 13.54
CA PRO A 285 -18.43 1.49 14.17
C PRO A 285 -18.54 1.45 15.69
N SER A 286 -17.50 1.93 16.36
CA SER A 286 -17.51 2.24 17.78
C SER A 286 -18.31 3.52 18.05
N ILE A 287 -19.25 3.46 18.98
CA ILE A 287 -20.02 4.60 19.51
C ILE A 287 -19.93 4.61 21.04
N PHE A 288 -20.06 5.80 21.63
CA PHE A 288 -19.92 6.04 23.08
C PHE A 288 -18.57 5.65 23.71
N TYR A 289 -17.53 5.52 22.89
CA TYR A 289 -16.16 5.30 23.35
C TYR A 289 -15.66 6.44 24.25
N ASN A 290 -14.58 6.18 24.99
CA ASN A 290 -14.00 7.17 25.90
C ASN A 290 -13.69 8.50 25.19
N LYS A 291 -14.18 9.61 25.75
CA LYS A 291 -14.09 10.98 25.21
C LYS A 291 -14.87 11.22 23.91
N HIS A 292 -15.80 10.35 23.54
CA HIS A 292 -16.73 10.65 22.45
C HIS A 292 -17.57 11.88 22.84
N GLU A 293 -17.52 12.92 22.02
CA GLU A 293 -18.15 14.23 22.30
C GLU A 293 -19.67 14.18 22.51
N ILE A 294 -20.34 13.12 22.05
CA ILE A 294 -21.77 12.92 22.25
C ILE A 294 -22.12 12.36 23.63
N VAL A 295 -21.14 11.87 24.41
CA VAL A 295 -21.35 11.37 25.77
C VAL A 295 -21.21 12.53 26.76
N LEU A 296 -22.31 12.89 27.41
CA LEU A 296 -22.39 13.97 28.40
C LEU A 296 -22.02 13.47 29.81
N ASN A 297 -22.33 12.20 30.11
CA ASN A 297 -21.96 11.54 31.36
C ASN A 297 -21.77 10.03 31.13
N ASP A 298 -20.52 9.57 31.23
CA ASP A 298 -20.10 8.20 30.98
C ASP A 298 -20.54 7.19 32.05
N LYS A 299 -20.88 7.65 33.26
CA LYS A 299 -21.35 6.80 34.36
C LYS A 299 -22.81 6.42 34.24
N THR A 300 -23.63 7.41 33.87
CA THR A 300 -25.09 7.26 33.74
C THR A 300 -25.53 6.99 32.31
N GLY A 301 -24.64 7.19 31.34
CA GLY A 301 -24.93 7.09 29.91
C GLY A 301 -25.79 8.24 29.39
N GLU A 302 -25.66 9.44 29.95
CA GLU A 302 -26.30 10.63 29.40
C GLU A 302 -25.62 11.02 28.08
N ILE A 303 -26.40 11.18 27.01
CA ILE A 303 -25.88 11.48 25.66
C ILE A 303 -26.62 12.65 25.01
N ASP A 304 -25.93 13.31 24.07
CA ASP A 304 -26.56 14.17 23.07
C ASP A 304 -27.29 13.30 22.03
N LYS A 305 -28.55 12.98 22.31
CA LYS A 305 -29.37 12.08 21.49
C LYS A 305 -29.47 12.54 20.04
N ALA A 306 -29.59 13.85 19.79
CA ALA A 306 -29.73 14.37 18.44
C ALA A 306 -28.47 14.12 17.60
N LYS A 307 -27.27 14.28 18.18
CA LYS A 307 -26.02 13.95 17.49
C LYS A 307 -25.83 12.45 17.32
N ALA A 308 -26.15 11.65 18.33
CA ALA A 308 -26.08 10.20 18.26
C ALA A 308 -26.99 9.64 17.15
N GLU A 309 -28.22 10.16 17.06
CA GLU A 309 -29.19 9.81 16.02
C GLU A 309 -28.72 10.24 14.64
N ALA A 310 -28.12 11.42 14.50
CA ALA A 310 -27.56 11.87 13.22
C ALA A 310 -26.43 10.95 12.73
N LEU A 311 -25.56 10.49 13.62
CA LEU A 311 -24.51 9.53 13.28
C LEU A 311 -25.10 8.19 12.85
N TRP A 312 -26.09 7.68 13.58
CA TRP A 312 -26.73 6.41 13.24
C TRP A 312 -27.50 6.48 11.92
N ASN A 313 -28.30 7.53 11.72
CA ASN A 313 -29.02 7.76 10.47
C ASN A 313 -28.07 7.80 9.27
N ARG A 314 -26.87 8.35 9.44
CA ARG A 314 -25.89 8.37 8.36
C ARG A 314 -25.35 6.98 8.01
N CYS A 315 -25.16 6.08 8.98
CA CYS A 315 -24.87 4.67 8.72
C CYS A 315 -26.00 3.98 7.93
N GLN A 316 -27.26 4.28 8.27
CA GLN A 316 -28.41 3.71 7.55
C GLN A 316 -28.50 4.24 6.12
N GLU A 317 -28.31 5.55 5.90
CA GLU A 317 -28.22 6.12 4.55
C GLU A 317 -27.08 5.48 3.74
N LEU A 318 -25.93 5.22 4.36
CA LEU A 318 -24.82 4.52 3.70
C LEU A 318 -25.17 3.07 3.36
N THR A 319 -25.97 2.40 4.19
CA THR A 319 -26.50 1.07 3.87
C THR A 319 -27.34 1.13 2.59
N ASP A 320 -28.25 2.10 2.48
CA ASP A 320 -29.10 2.27 1.30
C ASP A 320 -28.28 2.61 0.04
N ILE A 321 -27.15 3.30 0.19
CA ILE A 321 -26.28 3.71 -0.93
C ILE A 321 -25.36 2.57 -1.36
N THR A 322 -24.73 1.87 -0.40
CA THR A 322 -23.63 0.94 -0.70
C THR A 322 -24.00 -0.51 -0.57
N GLY A 323 -25.12 -0.87 0.07
CA GLY A 323 -25.47 -2.26 0.38
C GLY A 323 -24.68 -2.88 1.54
N ASN A 324 -23.77 -2.14 2.19
CA ASN A 324 -23.08 -2.60 3.39
C ASN A 324 -23.92 -2.31 4.64
N HIS A 325 -24.16 -3.33 5.47
CA HIS A 325 -24.88 -3.16 6.73
C HIS A 325 -23.95 -2.75 7.87
N PHE A 326 -24.52 -2.15 8.92
CA PHE A 326 -23.78 -1.71 10.10
C PHE A 326 -24.32 -2.32 11.39
N PHE A 327 -23.44 -2.76 12.28
CA PHE A 327 -23.76 -3.08 13.69
C PHE A 327 -23.03 -2.11 14.60
N LEU A 328 -23.74 -1.40 15.48
CA LEU A 328 -23.07 -0.49 16.42
C LEU A 328 -22.26 -1.29 17.44
N GLN A 329 -20.99 -0.97 17.58
CA GLN A 329 -20.20 -1.36 18.75
C GLN A 329 -20.42 -0.32 19.82
N ILE A 330 -21.27 -0.66 20.80
CA ILE A 330 -21.68 0.21 21.90
C ILE A 330 -20.70 0.02 23.06
N LEU A 331 -19.90 1.05 23.35
CA LEU A 331 -18.92 1.03 24.43
C LEU A 331 -19.47 1.65 25.71
N ALA A 332 -19.20 1.03 26.85
CA ALA A 332 -19.41 1.62 28.17
C ALA A 332 -18.45 1.00 29.20
N GLU A 333 -18.26 1.67 30.34
CA GLU A 333 -17.48 1.11 31.47
C GLU A 333 -18.33 0.93 32.73
N HIS A 334 -19.63 1.23 32.62
CA HIS A 334 -20.60 1.23 33.72
C HIS A 334 -21.92 0.59 33.28
N GLY A 335 -22.51 -0.23 34.16
CA GLY A 335 -23.77 -0.93 33.88
C GLY A 335 -24.93 0.02 33.57
N GLU A 336 -25.09 1.08 34.36
CA GLU A 336 -26.14 2.11 34.15
C GLU A 336 -26.01 2.79 32.78
N ALA A 337 -24.78 3.07 32.33
CA ALA A 337 -24.54 3.62 31.01
C ALA A 337 -24.96 2.68 29.88
N PHE A 338 -24.67 1.37 30.01
CA PHE A 338 -25.15 0.36 29.06
C PHE A 338 -26.66 0.34 28.95
N GLU A 339 -27.38 0.37 30.09
CA GLU A 339 -28.85 0.41 30.07
C GLU A 339 -29.35 1.63 29.28
N SER A 340 -28.80 2.82 29.55
CA SER A 340 -29.16 4.05 28.85
C SER A 340 -28.90 3.94 27.33
N TYR A 341 -27.73 3.46 26.94
CA TYR A 341 -27.33 3.35 25.53
C TYR A 341 -28.17 2.31 24.77
N PHE A 342 -28.44 1.14 25.36
CA PHE A 342 -29.27 0.11 24.74
C PHE A 342 -30.73 0.56 24.60
N ASN A 343 -31.30 1.21 25.62
CA ASN A 343 -32.66 1.77 25.53
C ASN A 343 -32.76 2.84 24.46
N TRP A 344 -31.75 3.72 24.37
CA TRP A 344 -31.71 4.71 23.30
C TRP A 344 -31.63 4.03 21.93
N PHE A 345 -30.69 3.10 21.75
CA PHE A 345 -30.51 2.45 20.46
C PHE A 345 -31.77 1.69 20.03
N ASP A 346 -32.39 0.92 20.94
CA ASP A 346 -33.65 0.23 20.68
C ASP A 346 -34.80 1.18 20.32
N SER A 347 -34.83 2.38 20.90
CA SER A 347 -35.86 3.39 20.59
C SER A 347 -35.75 3.97 19.18
N VAL A 348 -34.54 3.98 18.58
CA VAL A 348 -34.28 4.55 17.26
C VAL A 348 -34.13 3.47 16.18
N ASP A 349 -33.67 2.27 16.56
CA ASP A 349 -33.60 1.08 15.73
C ASP A 349 -33.81 -0.17 16.61
N ASN A 350 -34.95 -0.82 16.44
CA ASN A 350 -35.34 -2.02 17.18
C ASN A 350 -35.08 -3.34 16.44
N LYS A 351 -34.30 -3.30 15.34
CA LYS A 351 -34.04 -4.47 14.49
C LYS A 351 -32.58 -4.84 14.42
N THR A 352 -31.71 -3.84 14.29
CA THR A 352 -30.30 -4.03 13.99
C THR A 352 -29.56 -4.59 15.21
N ALA A 353 -28.64 -5.54 14.96
CA ALA A 353 -27.79 -6.09 16.00
C ALA A 353 -26.73 -5.07 16.45
N PHE A 354 -26.20 -5.25 17.66
CA PHE A 354 -25.18 -4.39 18.24
C PHE A 354 -24.19 -5.19 19.08
N LEU A 355 -22.95 -4.74 19.16
CA LEU A 355 -21.95 -5.31 20.03
C LEU A 355 -22.00 -4.58 21.38
N MET A 356 -22.03 -5.35 22.48
CA MET A 356 -21.80 -4.83 23.82
C MET A 356 -20.31 -4.93 24.14
N ASP A 357 -19.65 -3.80 24.33
CA ASP A 357 -18.20 -3.75 24.44
C ASP A 357 -17.75 -2.94 25.66
N SER A 358 -16.88 -3.52 26.47
CA SER A 358 -16.37 -2.88 27.68
C SER A 358 -15.06 -3.52 28.09
N SER A 359 -14.13 -2.69 28.57
CA SER A 359 -12.92 -3.16 29.22
C SER A 359 -13.12 -3.51 30.69
N ALA A 360 -14.21 -3.05 31.31
CA ALA A 360 -14.66 -3.42 32.65
C ALA A 360 -15.51 -4.72 32.64
N PRO A 361 -15.04 -5.81 33.26
CA PRO A 361 -15.77 -7.09 33.29
C PRO A 361 -17.12 -6.99 34.01
N GLU A 362 -17.22 -6.20 35.08
CA GLU A 362 -18.45 -6.00 35.85
C GLU A 362 -19.55 -5.33 35.01
N ALA A 363 -19.17 -4.37 34.16
CA ALA A 363 -20.11 -3.71 33.26
C ALA A 363 -20.66 -4.68 32.19
N LEU A 364 -19.81 -5.58 31.65
CA LEU A 364 -20.28 -6.63 30.73
C LEU A 364 -21.19 -7.66 31.41
N VAL A 365 -20.90 -8.05 32.66
CA VAL A 365 -21.79 -8.92 33.44
C VAL A 365 -23.17 -8.28 33.59
N HIS A 366 -23.20 -6.99 33.91
CA HIS A 366 -24.45 -6.23 34.03
C HIS A 366 -25.19 -6.15 32.69
N ALA A 367 -24.51 -5.75 31.62
CA ALA A 367 -25.07 -5.64 30.27
C ALA A 367 -25.68 -6.96 29.79
N THR A 368 -24.98 -8.08 30.01
CA THR A 368 -25.41 -9.43 29.61
C THR A 368 -26.73 -9.83 30.28
N LYS A 369 -26.87 -9.54 31.58
CA LYS A 369 -28.11 -9.76 32.32
C LYS A 369 -29.22 -8.84 31.82
N TYR A 370 -28.90 -7.55 31.67
CA TYR A 370 -29.86 -6.55 31.27
C TYR A 370 -30.50 -6.86 29.91
N VAL A 371 -29.71 -7.16 28.87
CA VAL A 371 -30.27 -7.46 27.54
C VAL A 371 -31.16 -8.70 27.54
N THR A 372 -30.92 -9.65 28.46
CA THR A 372 -31.80 -10.80 28.66
C THR A 372 -33.12 -10.35 29.29
N GLU A 373 -33.05 -9.59 30.37
CA GLU A 373 -34.23 -9.10 31.11
C GLU A 373 -35.15 -8.23 30.24
N VAL A 374 -34.59 -7.39 29.36
CA VAL A 374 -35.36 -6.49 28.48
C VAL A 374 -35.67 -7.09 27.10
N GLY A 375 -35.27 -8.34 26.83
CA GLY A 375 -35.58 -9.03 25.57
C GLY A 375 -34.78 -8.58 24.35
N LEU A 376 -33.58 -8.03 24.56
CA LEU A 376 -32.64 -7.60 23.51
C LEU A 376 -31.54 -8.63 23.21
N ALA A 377 -31.47 -9.73 23.95
CA ALA A 377 -30.36 -10.70 23.90
C ALA A 377 -30.09 -11.29 22.50
N ASP A 378 -31.11 -11.54 21.69
CA ASP A 378 -30.92 -12.07 20.32
C ASP A 378 -30.30 -11.06 19.34
N ARG A 379 -30.30 -9.77 19.67
CA ARG A 379 -29.63 -8.71 18.89
C ARG A 379 -28.26 -8.34 19.46
N ALA A 380 -27.98 -8.72 20.69
CA ALA A 380 -26.77 -8.32 21.39
C ALA A 380 -25.64 -9.32 21.13
N ILE A 381 -24.48 -8.81 20.73
CA ILE A 381 -23.26 -9.58 20.48
C ILE A 381 -22.26 -9.27 21.60
N TYR A 382 -21.90 -10.28 22.39
CA TYR A 382 -20.95 -10.11 23.50
C TYR A 382 -19.52 -9.87 22.99
N ASN A 383 -18.90 -8.73 23.33
CA ASN A 383 -17.50 -8.44 22.99
C ASN A 383 -16.62 -8.35 24.25
N SER A 384 -15.71 -9.30 24.54
CA SER A 384 -15.43 -10.58 23.83
C SER A 384 -15.18 -11.73 24.79
N ILE A 385 -15.37 -12.96 24.30
CA ILE A 385 -14.80 -14.17 24.91
C ILE A 385 -13.33 -14.21 24.51
N ASN A 386 -12.45 -14.03 25.50
CA ASN A 386 -11.00 -13.90 25.28
C ASN A 386 -10.20 -14.58 26.39
N GLY A 387 -8.87 -14.64 26.24
CA GLY A 387 -7.97 -15.30 27.18
C GLY A 387 -7.93 -14.69 28.59
N SER A 388 -8.59 -13.56 28.85
CA SER A 388 -8.68 -12.91 30.16
C SER A 388 -10.10 -12.86 30.73
N ILE A 389 -11.08 -13.53 30.10
CA ILE A 389 -12.46 -13.57 30.58
C ILE A 389 -12.55 -14.16 31.99
N LEU A 390 -13.29 -13.49 32.88
CA LEU A 390 -13.44 -13.92 34.26
C LEU A 390 -14.53 -15.00 34.43
N PRO A 391 -14.44 -15.87 35.46
CA PRO A 391 -15.48 -16.88 35.73
C PRO A 391 -16.88 -16.29 35.90
N GLU A 392 -16.98 -15.09 36.47
CA GLU A 392 -18.24 -14.36 36.66
C GLU A 392 -18.89 -13.98 35.33
N ASN A 393 -18.11 -13.55 34.34
CA ASN A 393 -18.57 -13.25 32.99
C ASN A 393 -19.03 -14.52 32.27
N ILE A 394 -18.28 -15.62 32.39
CA ILE A 394 -18.68 -16.93 31.85
C ILE A 394 -20.02 -17.37 32.46
N GLN A 395 -20.19 -17.22 33.78
CA GLN A 395 -21.43 -17.59 34.44
C GLN A 395 -22.60 -16.71 34.01
N ALA A 396 -22.38 -15.39 33.89
CA ALA A 396 -23.41 -14.47 33.41
C ALA A 396 -23.88 -14.83 31.99
N LEU A 397 -22.97 -15.17 31.08
CA LEU A 397 -23.31 -15.62 29.73
C LEU A 397 -24.12 -16.93 29.76
N LYS A 398 -23.71 -17.92 30.57
CA LYS A 398 -24.43 -19.20 30.73
C LYS A 398 -25.86 -19.06 31.25
N GLU A 399 -26.10 -18.03 32.04
CA GLU A 399 -27.41 -17.73 32.62
C GLU A 399 -28.25 -16.78 31.77
N SER A 400 -27.70 -16.29 30.66
CA SER A 400 -28.33 -15.31 29.76
C SER A 400 -28.94 -15.96 28.52
N ASP A 401 -29.78 -15.21 27.82
CA ASP A 401 -30.30 -15.60 26.49
C ASP A 401 -29.36 -15.17 25.34
N VAL A 402 -28.18 -14.58 25.65
CA VAL A 402 -27.22 -14.13 24.64
C VAL A 402 -26.59 -15.34 23.94
N ASN A 403 -26.72 -15.40 22.62
CA ASN A 403 -26.28 -16.54 21.82
C ASN A 403 -25.20 -16.17 20.77
N ALA A 404 -24.73 -14.92 20.75
CA ALA A 404 -23.74 -14.40 19.81
C ALA A 404 -22.59 -13.70 20.55
N ALA A 405 -21.36 -13.93 20.11
CA ALA A 405 -20.17 -13.34 20.74
C ALA A 405 -19.00 -13.18 19.77
N ILE A 406 -18.20 -12.13 19.99
CA ILE A 406 -16.84 -12.05 19.45
C ILE A 406 -15.96 -13.02 20.24
N VAL A 407 -15.29 -13.92 19.52
CA VAL A 407 -14.35 -14.90 20.08
C VAL A 407 -12.95 -14.51 19.64
N LEU A 408 -12.17 -13.97 20.58
CA LEU A 408 -10.91 -13.28 20.31
C LEU A 408 -9.71 -14.22 20.41
N ALA A 409 -8.95 -14.32 19.31
CA ALA A 409 -7.75 -15.14 19.18
C ALA A 409 -6.47 -14.41 19.65
N PHE A 410 -6.56 -13.57 20.67
CA PHE A 410 -5.40 -12.80 21.14
C PHE A 410 -4.45 -13.69 21.96
N ASN A 411 -3.24 -13.89 21.44
CA ASN A 411 -2.16 -14.58 22.12
C ASN A 411 -0.87 -13.76 22.08
N PRO A 412 -0.60 -12.91 23.10
CA PRO A 412 0.60 -12.09 23.12
C PRO A 412 1.89 -12.91 23.35
N GLY A 413 1.78 -14.12 23.92
CA GLY A 413 2.91 -15.03 24.12
C GLY A 413 3.37 -15.74 22.84
N ASP A 414 2.47 -15.88 21.88
CA ASP A 414 2.74 -16.41 20.54
C ASP A 414 1.79 -15.75 19.52
N PRO A 415 2.21 -14.64 18.88
CA PRO A 415 1.35 -13.88 17.97
C PRO A 415 1.21 -14.53 16.58
N THR A 416 1.84 -15.69 16.34
CA THR A 416 1.77 -16.41 15.06
C THR A 416 0.37 -16.99 14.82
N VAL A 417 0.09 -17.40 13.57
CA VAL A 417 -1.17 -18.08 13.22
C VAL A 417 -1.40 -19.31 14.11
N ALA A 418 -0.37 -20.15 14.32
CA ALA A 418 -0.46 -21.32 15.19
C ALA A 418 -0.73 -20.95 16.66
N GLY A 419 -0.12 -19.87 17.15
CA GLY A 419 -0.37 -19.36 18.50
C GLY A 419 -1.81 -18.85 18.70
N ARG A 420 -2.39 -18.22 17.67
CA ARG A 420 -3.79 -17.76 17.66
C ARG A 420 -4.77 -18.94 17.57
N GLU A 421 -4.49 -19.91 16.71
CA GLU A 421 -5.28 -21.16 16.58
C GLU A 421 -5.30 -21.92 17.91
N LYS A 422 -4.14 -22.03 18.58
CA LYS A 422 -4.04 -22.61 19.92
C LYS A 422 -4.93 -21.90 20.93
N ALA A 423 -4.97 -20.56 20.93
CA ALA A 423 -5.82 -19.79 21.83
C ALA A 423 -7.31 -20.07 21.61
N LEU A 424 -7.73 -20.24 20.35
CA LEU A 424 -9.10 -20.54 19.99
C LEU A 424 -9.52 -21.97 20.35
N VAL A 425 -8.67 -22.96 20.05
CA VAL A 425 -9.05 -24.38 20.06
C VAL A 425 -8.55 -25.13 21.30
N GLU A 426 -7.29 -24.95 21.69
CA GLU A 426 -6.65 -25.73 22.74
C GLU A 426 -6.74 -25.05 24.12
N GLY A 427 -6.60 -23.72 24.17
CA GLY A 427 -6.46 -22.97 25.40
C GLY A 427 -5.03 -22.97 25.96
N GLY A 428 -4.91 -22.81 27.27
CA GLY A 428 -3.62 -22.63 27.96
C GLY A 428 -2.96 -21.28 27.69
N VAL A 429 -3.73 -20.29 27.23
CA VAL A 429 -3.28 -18.93 26.88
C VAL A 429 -3.89 -17.95 27.87
N ALA A 430 -3.06 -17.00 28.33
CA ALA A 430 -3.45 -15.89 29.22
C ALA A 430 -4.20 -16.30 30.52
N GLY A 431 -4.03 -17.54 30.97
CA GLY A 431 -4.63 -18.06 32.22
C GLY A 431 -5.90 -18.88 32.02
N GLN A 432 -6.43 -18.98 30.80
CA GLN A 432 -7.55 -19.87 30.49
C GLN A 432 -7.07 -21.29 30.23
N ALA A 433 -7.69 -22.27 30.88
CA ALA A 433 -7.41 -23.68 30.64
C ALA A 433 -8.03 -24.20 29.33
N LYS A 434 -9.13 -23.61 28.87
CA LYS A 434 -9.89 -24.02 27.67
C LYS A 434 -9.65 -23.06 26.52
N GLY A 435 -9.87 -23.55 25.30
CA GLY A 435 -9.90 -22.71 24.10
C GLY A 435 -11.10 -21.76 24.11
N MET A 436 -10.98 -20.59 23.49
CA MET A 436 -12.07 -19.61 23.51
C MET A 436 -13.34 -20.11 22.83
N LEU A 437 -13.23 -20.96 21.80
CA LEU A 437 -14.38 -21.60 21.16
C LEU A 437 -15.08 -22.60 22.09
N GLN A 438 -14.34 -23.32 22.92
CA GLN A 438 -14.91 -24.24 23.91
C GLN A 438 -15.66 -23.46 25.00
N ILE A 439 -15.10 -22.33 25.44
CA ILE A 439 -15.77 -21.44 26.39
C ILE A 439 -17.06 -20.88 25.78
N ALA A 440 -17.02 -20.45 24.51
CA ALA A 440 -18.20 -19.97 23.79
C ALA A 440 -19.32 -21.02 23.71
N GLU A 441 -18.97 -22.25 23.32
CA GLU A 441 -19.93 -23.37 23.28
C GLU A 441 -20.55 -23.64 24.66
N GLU A 442 -19.74 -23.65 25.72
CA GLU A 442 -20.23 -23.84 27.09
C GLU A 442 -21.15 -22.72 27.57
N CYS A 443 -20.97 -21.50 27.03
CA CYS A 443 -21.82 -20.35 27.31
C CYS A 443 -23.12 -20.36 26.49
N GLY A 444 -23.35 -21.35 25.63
CA GLY A 444 -24.54 -21.41 24.77
C GLY A 444 -24.44 -20.51 23.54
N ILE A 445 -23.24 -20.04 23.17
CA ILE A 445 -23.04 -19.24 21.97
C ILE A 445 -23.18 -20.11 20.73
N THR A 446 -24.19 -19.82 19.91
CA THR A 446 -24.47 -20.52 18.65
C THR A 446 -24.03 -19.72 17.41
N ARG A 447 -23.78 -18.41 17.57
CA ARG A 447 -23.33 -17.49 16.52
C ARG A 447 -21.97 -16.86 16.88
N PRO A 448 -20.87 -17.63 16.96
CA PRO A 448 -19.55 -17.09 17.26
C PRO A 448 -18.96 -16.34 16.06
N ILE A 449 -18.41 -15.14 16.29
CA ILE A 449 -17.69 -14.36 15.29
C ILE A 449 -16.21 -14.34 15.69
N LEU A 450 -15.34 -14.90 14.85
CA LEU A 450 -13.91 -15.01 15.16
C LEU A 450 -13.19 -13.68 14.90
N ASP A 451 -12.50 -13.17 15.92
CA ASP A 451 -11.58 -12.04 15.79
C ASP A 451 -10.14 -12.54 15.91
N SER A 452 -9.35 -12.35 14.84
CA SER A 452 -7.95 -12.78 14.82
C SER A 452 -7.01 -11.90 15.66
N ALA A 453 -7.52 -10.85 16.32
CA ALA A 453 -6.79 -9.86 17.09
C ALA A 453 -5.76 -9.12 16.23
N ALA A 454 -6.23 -8.39 15.22
CA ALA A 454 -5.39 -7.48 14.45
C ALA A 454 -4.84 -6.39 15.39
N THR A 455 -3.52 -6.34 15.58
CA THR A 455 -2.87 -5.30 16.39
C THR A 455 -2.65 -4.04 15.55
N PRO A 456 -2.68 -2.84 16.16
CA PRO A 456 -2.46 -1.59 15.43
C PRO A 456 -1.15 -1.61 14.63
N LEU A 457 -1.20 -1.08 13.40
CA LEU A 457 -0.01 -0.83 12.57
C LEU A 457 0.96 0.09 13.34
N GLY A 458 2.16 -0.40 13.67
CA GLY A 458 3.22 0.46 14.22
C GLY A 458 3.76 0.17 15.62
N LEU A 459 3.81 -1.09 16.06
CA LEU A 459 4.89 -1.55 16.95
C LEU A 459 6.28 -1.51 16.22
N GLY A 460 6.59 -0.41 15.51
CA GLY A 460 7.91 -0.10 14.93
C GLY A 460 7.99 0.64 13.57
N ALA A 461 6.96 0.68 12.72
CA ALA A 461 7.16 1.11 11.31
C ALA A 461 6.73 2.56 10.96
N PHE A 462 5.79 3.18 11.68
CA PHE A 462 5.08 4.38 11.18
C PHE A 462 5.34 5.69 11.96
N GLY A 463 6.00 5.63 13.13
CA GLY A 463 6.35 6.82 13.91
C GLY A 463 7.24 7.81 13.13
N SER A 464 8.07 7.30 12.22
CA SER A 464 8.92 8.09 11.32
C SER A 464 8.16 8.75 10.17
N MET A 465 7.12 8.11 9.62
CA MET A 465 6.37 8.62 8.46
C MET A 465 5.45 9.80 8.84
N ARG A 466 4.85 9.77 10.03
CA ARG A 466 3.98 10.85 10.56
C ARG A 466 4.73 12.17 10.74
N GLU A 467 5.96 12.12 11.25
CA GLU A 467 6.75 13.31 11.51
C GLU A 467 7.35 13.89 10.22
N ILE A 468 7.77 13.04 9.28
CA ILE A 468 8.35 13.43 7.99
C ILE A 468 7.33 14.20 7.12
N LEU A 469 6.08 13.73 7.06
CA LEU A 469 5.03 14.43 6.31
C LEU A 469 4.65 15.75 6.98
N ALA A 470 4.38 15.76 8.30
CA ALA A 470 4.02 16.98 9.02
C ALA A 470 5.14 18.05 9.02
N TYR A 471 6.41 17.63 9.07
CA TYR A 471 7.57 18.53 8.98
C TYR A 471 7.84 18.99 7.55
N GLY A 472 7.66 18.13 6.55
CA GLY A 472 7.91 18.41 5.13
C GLY A 472 7.03 19.50 4.51
N TYR A 473 5.82 19.71 5.05
CA TYR A 473 4.86 20.72 4.59
C TYR A 473 4.86 22.03 5.40
N LYS A 474 5.67 22.12 6.45
CA LYS A 474 5.78 23.35 7.25
C LYS A 474 6.35 24.48 6.38
N ASN A 475 5.64 25.62 6.33
CA ASN A 475 6.00 26.81 5.53
C ASN A 475 5.98 26.65 4.00
N LYS A 476 5.26 25.67 3.44
CA LYS A 476 5.11 25.48 1.98
C LYS A 476 3.64 25.65 1.52
N PRO A 477 3.13 26.89 1.44
CA PRO A 477 1.70 27.15 1.21
C PRO A 477 1.18 26.63 -0.14
N LEU A 478 2.01 26.65 -1.19
CA LEU A 478 1.63 26.16 -2.52
C LEU A 478 1.48 24.62 -2.57
N LEU A 479 2.35 23.91 -1.85
CA LEU A 479 2.34 22.44 -1.80
C LEU A 479 1.18 21.94 -0.92
N LEU A 480 0.88 22.70 0.13
CA LEU A 480 -0.31 22.52 0.94
C LEU A 480 -1.59 22.71 0.12
N GLU A 481 -1.67 23.78 -0.67
CA GLU A 481 -2.79 24.07 -1.58
C GLU A 481 -3.01 22.92 -2.58
N GLN A 482 -1.96 22.49 -3.27
CA GLN A 482 -2.00 21.38 -4.22
C GLN A 482 -2.45 20.04 -3.60
N MET A 483 -1.98 19.72 -2.39
CA MET A 483 -2.37 18.49 -1.69
C MET A 483 -3.79 18.56 -1.09
N SER A 484 -4.26 19.76 -0.74
CA SER A 484 -5.61 20.00 -0.22
C SER A 484 -6.70 20.00 -1.29
N HIS A 485 -6.35 20.10 -2.57
CA HIS A 485 -7.32 20.06 -3.68
C HIS A 485 -8.07 18.73 -3.81
N HIS A 486 -7.52 17.62 -3.28
CA HIS A 486 -8.16 16.30 -3.33
C HIS A 486 -8.72 15.82 -1.99
N HIS A 487 -8.48 16.55 -0.89
CA HIS A 487 -8.95 16.18 0.44
C HIS A 487 -9.63 17.39 1.06
N PHE A 488 -10.97 17.34 1.06
CA PHE A 488 -11.85 18.35 1.66
C PHE A 488 -11.30 18.79 3.04
N GLY A 489 -10.83 20.04 3.17
CA GLY A 489 -10.51 20.64 4.48
C GLY A 489 -9.07 21.12 4.77
N GLY A 490 -8.18 21.26 3.78
CA GLY A 490 -6.85 21.86 4.01
C GLY A 490 -5.88 20.96 4.80
N ILE A 491 -4.99 21.53 5.63
CA ILE A 491 -4.00 20.76 6.41
C ILE A 491 -4.67 19.75 7.36
N GLU A 492 -5.84 20.09 7.90
CA GLU A 492 -6.60 19.17 8.77
C GLU A 492 -7.21 18.03 7.94
N GLY A 493 -7.67 18.29 6.72
CA GLY A 493 -8.09 17.24 5.78
C GLY A 493 -6.95 16.29 5.40
N ILE A 494 -5.73 16.81 5.21
CA ILE A 494 -4.53 16.00 4.95
C ILE A 494 -4.14 15.18 6.18
N ARG A 495 -4.21 15.76 7.39
CA ARG A 495 -3.95 15.02 8.64
C ARG A 495 -4.98 13.92 8.84
N GLN A 496 -6.25 14.21 8.61
CA GLN A 496 -7.33 13.23 8.67
C GLN A 496 -7.08 12.11 7.67
N ALA A 497 -6.75 12.43 6.42
CA ALA A 497 -6.42 11.43 5.39
C ALA A 497 -5.20 10.59 5.73
N ALA A 498 -4.15 11.19 6.30
CA ALA A 498 -2.94 10.49 6.72
C ALA A 498 -3.20 9.56 7.93
N TRP A 499 -4.25 9.81 8.70
CA TRP A 499 -4.71 8.94 9.78
C TRP A 499 -5.68 7.87 9.28
N SER A 500 -6.68 8.25 8.46
CA SER A 500 -7.72 7.34 7.99
C SER A 500 -7.23 6.38 6.90
N SER A 501 -6.28 6.77 6.04
CA SER A 501 -5.83 5.92 4.92
C SER A 501 -5.15 4.63 5.37
N PRO A 502 -4.22 4.63 6.35
CA PRO A 502 -3.64 3.38 6.87
C PRO A 502 -4.66 2.49 7.59
N ASP A 503 -5.60 3.08 8.33
CA ASP A 503 -6.67 2.35 9.02
C ASP A 503 -7.62 1.68 8.01
N ILE A 504 -8.05 2.43 7.00
CA ILE A 504 -8.82 1.91 5.86
C ILE A 504 -8.01 0.84 5.12
N GLY A 505 -6.71 1.05 4.88
CA GLY A 505 -5.84 0.09 4.21
C GLY A 505 -5.71 -1.22 4.97
N CYS A 506 -5.57 -1.18 6.29
CA CYS A 506 -5.52 -2.39 7.14
C CYS A 506 -6.84 -3.16 7.06
N ASN A 507 -7.96 -2.43 7.12
CA ASN A 507 -9.30 -3.03 7.01
C ASN A 507 -9.50 -3.67 5.63
N ILE A 508 -9.15 -2.99 4.53
CA ILE A 508 -9.22 -3.57 3.17
C ILE A 508 -8.41 -4.86 3.07
N MET A 509 -7.22 -4.93 3.67
CA MET A 509 -6.45 -6.18 3.67
C MET A 509 -7.22 -7.32 4.33
N ALA A 510 -7.78 -7.09 5.52
CA ALA A 510 -8.61 -8.10 6.19
C ALA A 510 -9.83 -8.51 5.35
N MET A 511 -10.50 -7.53 4.74
CA MET A 511 -11.65 -7.74 3.86
C MET A 511 -11.29 -8.64 2.67
N THR A 512 -10.17 -8.37 1.99
CA THR A 512 -9.72 -9.18 0.83
C THR A 512 -9.31 -10.60 1.20
N LEU A 513 -9.01 -10.85 2.47
CA LEU A 513 -8.69 -12.17 3.01
C LEU A 513 -9.93 -12.91 3.53
N GLY A 514 -11.14 -12.36 3.34
CA GLY A 514 -12.41 -12.99 3.66
C GLY A 514 -12.96 -12.65 5.05
N ALA A 515 -12.63 -11.49 5.63
CA ALA A 515 -13.26 -11.03 6.86
C ALA A 515 -14.71 -10.56 6.63
N ASP A 516 -15.64 -11.06 7.44
CA ASP A 516 -17.08 -10.80 7.33
C ASP A 516 -17.59 -9.61 8.16
N LEU A 517 -16.89 -9.28 9.25
CA LEU A 517 -17.20 -8.17 10.15
C LEU A 517 -15.94 -7.30 10.34
N ILE A 518 -16.07 -5.99 10.12
CA ILE A 518 -14.95 -5.05 10.26
C ILE A 518 -15.25 -4.03 11.36
N MET A 519 -14.58 -4.16 12.50
CA MET A 519 -14.57 -3.15 13.57
C MET A 519 -13.54 -2.06 13.22
N TYR A 520 -13.99 -0.98 12.59
CA TYR A 520 -13.11 0.06 12.04
C TYR A 520 -12.84 1.24 12.97
N GLY A 521 -13.35 1.19 14.21
CA GLY A 521 -13.17 2.24 15.20
C GLY A 521 -14.27 3.32 15.13
N PRO A 522 -13.95 4.59 15.41
CA PRO A 522 -14.94 5.65 15.59
C PRO A 522 -15.96 5.78 14.46
N ILE A 523 -17.24 5.92 14.83
CA ILE A 523 -18.37 6.03 13.90
C ILE A 523 -18.23 7.17 12.88
N GLU A 524 -17.55 8.25 13.23
CA GLU A 524 -17.30 9.39 12.36
C GLU A 524 -16.51 9.03 11.09
N ASN A 525 -15.82 7.90 11.08
CA ASN A 525 -15.08 7.40 9.92
C ASN A 525 -15.96 6.59 8.93
N MET A 526 -17.27 6.49 9.19
CA MET A 526 -18.20 5.65 8.42
C MET A 526 -18.16 5.86 6.91
N GLU A 527 -18.02 7.10 6.42
CA GLU A 527 -18.02 7.40 4.98
C GLU A 527 -16.87 6.73 4.24
N GLY A 528 -15.66 6.90 4.77
CA GLY A 528 -14.45 6.32 4.19
C GLY A 528 -14.45 4.80 4.32
N ALA A 529 -14.91 4.28 5.46
CA ALA A 529 -15.00 2.85 5.72
C ALA A 529 -16.03 2.17 4.81
N ALA A 530 -17.22 2.75 4.66
CA ALA A 530 -18.30 2.22 3.82
C ALA A 530 -17.92 2.23 2.34
N THR A 531 -17.37 3.35 1.84
CA THR A 531 -16.96 3.47 0.44
C THR A 531 -15.84 2.46 0.09
N ALA A 532 -14.85 2.33 0.98
CA ALA A 532 -13.77 1.37 0.79
C ALA A 532 -14.27 -0.08 0.86
N SER A 533 -15.19 -0.36 1.79
CA SER A 533 -15.84 -1.67 1.91
C SER A 533 -16.64 -2.01 0.65
N ALA A 534 -17.49 -1.11 0.19
CA ALA A 534 -18.33 -1.32 -0.99
C ALA A 534 -17.49 -1.71 -2.21
N PHE A 535 -16.42 -0.95 -2.48
CA PHE A 535 -15.48 -1.27 -3.56
C PHE A 535 -14.88 -2.67 -3.39
N CYS A 536 -14.43 -3.02 -2.18
CA CYS A 536 -13.86 -4.34 -1.92
C CYS A 536 -14.89 -5.47 -2.08
N ASP A 537 -16.15 -5.25 -1.70
CA ASP A 537 -17.23 -6.24 -1.86
C ASP A 537 -17.60 -6.46 -3.32
N ILE A 538 -17.70 -5.40 -4.12
CA ILE A 538 -17.94 -5.50 -5.56
C ILE A 538 -16.86 -6.39 -6.20
N VAL A 539 -15.59 -6.10 -5.92
CA VAL A 539 -14.45 -6.87 -6.45
C VAL A 539 -14.49 -8.33 -6.01
N LEU A 540 -14.82 -8.61 -4.75
CA LEU A 540 -14.92 -9.98 -4.25
C LEU A 540 -16.13 -10.73 -4.81
N ALA A 541 -17.27 -10.05 -5.01
CA ALA A 541 -18.46 -10.63 -5.62
C ALA A 541 -18.24 -10.96 -7.11
N GLU A 542 -17.50 -10.13 -7.84
CA GLU A 542 -17.03 -10.44 -9.18
C GLU A 542 -16.12 -11.68 -9.18
N ALA A 543 -15.12 -11.71 -8.27
CA ALA A 543 -14.24 -12.86 -8.13
C ALA A 543 -15.00 -14.15 -7.77
N LEU A 544 -15.99 -14.09 -6.87
CA LEU A 544 -16.81 -15.23 -6.49
C LEU A 544 -17.50 -15.88 -7.70
N LYS A 545 -18.02 -15.06 -8.62
CA LYS A 545 -18.66 -15.54 -9.86
C LYS A 545 -17.68 -16.31 -10.74
N ASP A 546 -16.44 -15.84 -10.86
CA ASP A 546 -15.38 -16.54 -11.60
C ASP A 546 -15.04 -17.92 -10.99
N PHE A 547 -15.22 -18.09 -9.69
CA PHE A 547 -15.04 -19.36 -8.98
C PHE A 547 -16.33 -20.20 -8.86
N GLY A 548 -17.35 -19.86 -9.64
CA GLY A 548 -18.62 -20.60 -9.73
C GLY A 548 -19.54 -20.44 -8.52
N GLY A 549 -19.31 -19.42 -7.69
CA GLY A 549 -20.23 -19.01 -6.65
C GLY A 549 -21.26 -17.98 -7.16
N THR A 550 -22.26 -17.71 -6.34
CA THR A 550 -23.29 -16.70 -6.62
C THR A 550 -23.48 -15.83 -5.39
N PRO A 551 -23.57 -14.49 -5.53
CA PRO A 551 -23.96 -13.63 -4.41
C PRO A 551 -25.28 -14.10 -3.78
N GLY A 552 -25.33 -14.08 -2.45
CA GLY A 552 -26.47 -14.52 -1.64
C GLY A 552 -27.58 -13.48 -1.49
N VAL A 553 -27.35 -12.26 -1.96
CA VAL A 553 -28.32 -11.14 -1.97
C VAL A 553 -28.35 -10.45 -3.32
N THR A 554 -29.47 -9.81 -3.64
CA THR A 554 -29.68 -9.08 -4.91
C THR A 554 -29.46 -7.57 -4.79
N ASP A 555 -29.34 -7.07 -3.57
CA ASP A 555 -29.24 -5.66 -3.16
C ASP A 555 -27.91 -5.37 -2.42
N GLY A 556 -26.88 -6.16 -2.72
CA GLY A 556 -25.52 -5.91 -2.22
C GLY A 556 -24.82 -4.75 -2.96
N PRO A 557 -23.58 -4.41 -2.56
CA PRO A 557 -22.74 -3.46 -3.27
C PRO A 557 -22.59 -3.84 -4.76
N ASP A 558 -22.97 -2.93 -5.66
CA ASP A 558 -22.94 -3.08 -7.14
C ASP A 558 -22.04 -2.04 -7.83
#